data_AF-X0T7P3-F1
#
_entry.id   AF-X0T7P3-F1
#
_cell.length_a   1.000
_cell.length_b   1.000
_cell.length_c   1.000
_cell.angle_alpha   90.00
_cell.angle_beta   90.00
_cell.angle_gamma   90.00
#
_symmetry.space_group_name_H-M   'P 1'
#
loop_
_entity.id
_entity.type
_entity.pdbx_description
1 polymer ?
#
loop_
_entity_poly.entity_id
_entity_poly.type
_entity_poly.pdbx_seq_one_letter_code
_entity_poly.pdbx_strand_id
1 'polypeptide(L)'
;MAKFEEIDKARKTLGLGESATFQEIKDAYRKLAHKYHPDKYKGTDCEKMFKEINNAYQLIMAYCAGYQFSFKKEDIKRTEP
;
A
#
# COMPACT_ATOMS: atom_id res chain seq x y z
N MET A 1 7.50 -2.85 -18.37
CA MET A 1 6.59 -1.69 -18.27
C MET A 1 5.34 -1.97 -17.44
N ALA A 2 4.76 -3.19 -17.46
CA ALA A 2 3.57 -3.55 -16.66
C ALA A 2 3.67 -3.22 -15.14
N LYS A 3 4.82 -3.46 -14.52
CA LYS A 3 5.00 -3.25 -13.07
C LYS A 3 4.76 -1.81 -12.58
N PHE A 4 5.02 -0.79 -13.40
CA PHE A 4 4.81 0.59 -12.96
C PHE A 4 3.31 0.92 -12.85
N GLU A 5 2.52 0.59 -13.88
CA GLU A 5 1.09 0.90 -13.89
C GLU A 5 0.32 0.14 -12.80
N GLU A 6 0.72 -1.10 -12.52
CA GLU A 6 0.10 -1.89 -11.44
C GLU A 6 0.33 -1.24 -10.08
N ILE A 7 1.55 -0.77 -9.81
CA ILE A 7 1.92 -0.08 -8.56
C ILE A 7 1.26 1.30 -8.49
N ASP A 8 1.23 2.05 -9.58
CA ASP A 8 0.59 3.36 -9.64
C ASP A 8 -0.93 3.25 -9.42
N LYS A 9 -1.56 2.22 -9.98
CA LYS A 9 -2.97 1.93 -9.71
C LYS A 9 -3.18 1.54 -8.25
N ALA A 10 -2.35 0.66 -7.70
CA ALA A 10 -2.49 0.21 -6.31
C ALA A 10 -2.33 1.35 -5.30
N ARG A 11 -1.35 2.25 -5.48
CA ARG A 11 -1.16 3.40 -4.58
C ARG A 11 -2.37 4.33 -4.63
N LYS A 12 -2.93 4.56 -5.81
CA LYS A 12 -4.14 5.37 -6.00
C LYS A 12 -5.36 4.73 -5.35
N THR A 13 -5.53 3.41 -5.46
CA THR A 13 -6.60 2.66 -4.76
C THR A 13 -6.51 2.82 -3.25
N LEU A 14 -5.29 2.82 -2.69
CA LEU A 14 -5.07 3.08 -1.27
C LEU A 14 -5.11 4.57 -0.89
N GLY A 15 -5.19 5.48 -1.86
CA GLY A 15 -5.17 6.93 -1.61
C GLY A 15 -3.78 7.46 -1.19
N LEU A 16 -2.71 6.82 -1.63
CA LEU A 16 -1.33 7.18 -1.33
C LEU A 16 -0.75 8.13 -2.39
N GLY A 17 0.13 9.03 -1.96
CA GLY A 17 0.93 9.89 -2.83
C GLY A 17 1.99 9.12 -3.62
N GLU A 18 2.86 9.85 -4.31
CA GLU A 18 4.01 9.24 -5.03
C GLU A 18 5.10 8.74 -4.07
N SER A 19 5.05 9.21 -2.83
CA SER A 19 5.89 8.75 -1.72
C SER A 19 4.99 8.45 -0.53
N ALA A 20 5.24 7.32 0.12
CA ALA A 20 4.56 6.91 1.34
C ALA A 20 5.50 6.03 2.18
N THR A 21 5.47 6.25 3.48
CA THR A 21 6.11 5.40 4.47
C THR A 21 5.33 4.11 4.65
N PHE A 22 6.00 3.10 5.20
CA PHE A 22 5.35 1.84 5.55
C PHE A 22 4.17 2.02 6.52
N GLN A 23 4.27 3.00 7.41
CA GLN A 23 3.21 3.35 8.34
C GLN A 23 1.99 3.93 7.61
N GLU A 24 2.21 4.87 6.68
CA GLU A 24 1.14 5.46 5.87
C GLU A 24 0.42 4.42 5.01
N ILE A 25 1.15 3.47 4.42
CA ILE A 25 0.57 2.36 3.65
C ILE A 25 -0.39 1.53 4.52
N LYS A 26 0.05 1.15 5.72
CA LYS A 26 -0.77 0.37 6.67
C LYS A 26 -1.98 1.15 7.16
N ASP A 27 -1.82 2.43 7.46
CA ASP A 27 -2.90 3.25 7.99
C ASP A 27 -3.95 3.55 6.91
N ALA A 28 -3.53 3.77 5.67
CA ALA A 28 -4.42 3.89 4.52
C ALA A 28 -5.28 2.62 4.33
N TYR A 29 -4.64 1.44 4.34
CA TYR A 29 -5.33 0.16 4.26
C TYR A 29 -6.36 -0.03 5.39
N ARG A 30 -5.96 0.23 6.65
CA ARG A 30 -6.86 0.11 7.81
C ARG A 30 -8.07 1.04 7.71
N LYS A 31 -7.86 2.30 7.32
CA LYS A 31 -8.94 3.29 7.13
C LYS A 31 -9.96 2.80 6.09
N LEU A 32 -9.47 2.30 4.96
CA LEU A 32 -10.33 1.80 3.89
C LEU A 32 -11.03 0.50 4.27
N ALA A 33 -10.34 -0.44 4.92
CA ALA A 33 -10.93 -1.68 5.42
C ALA A 33 -12.04 -1.42 6.43
N HIS A 34 -11.89 -0.44 7.32
CA HIS A 34 -12.97 -0.02 8.23
C HIS A 34 -14.14 0.64 7.52
N LYS A 35 -13.89 1.42 6.46
CA LYS A 35 -14.91 2.11 5.67
C LYS A 35 -15.77 1.15 4.85
N TYR A 36 -15.15 0.13 4.27
CA TYR A 36 -15.79 -0.88 3.44
C TYR A 36 -15.93 -2.23 4.16
N HIS A 37 -16.00 -2.22 5.50
CA HIS A 37 -16.24 -3.45 6.25
C HIS A 37 -17.69 -3.91 6.04
N PRO A 38 -17.94 -5.21 5.75
CA PRO A 38 -19.29 -5.72 5.48
C PRO A 38 -20.29 -5.42 6.60
N ASP A 39 -19.86 -5.47 7.86
CA ASP A 39 -20.74 -5.14 9.01
C ASP A 39 -21.17 -3.67 9.08
N LYS A 40 -20.39 -2.75 8.51
CA LYS A 40 -20.63 -1.30 8.61
C LYS A 40 -21.12 -0.68 7.31
N TYR A 41 -20.77 -1.28 6.17
CA TYR A 41 -21.06 -0.76 4.85
C TYR A 41 -22.30 -1.45 4.27
N LYS A 42 -23.38 -0.68 4.07
CA LYS A 42 -24.67 -1.18 3.58
C LYS A 42 -24.79 -1.21 2.04
N GLY A 43 -23.68 -0.98 1.32
CA GLY A 43 -23.69 -0.97 -0.15
C GLY A 43 -23.34 -2.34 -0.75
N THR A 44 -23.89 -2.62 -1.94
CA THR A 44 -23.65 -3.86 -2.70
C THR A 44 -22.21 -4.04 -3.18
N ASP A 45 -21.45 -2.94 -3.25
CA ASP A 45 -20.08 -2.95 -3.78
C ASP A 45 -19.02 -3.27 -2.73
N CYS A 46 -19.44 -3.59 -1.50
CA CYS A 46 -18.55 -3.85 -0.36
C CYS A 46 -17.46 -4.86 -0.69
N GLU A 47 -17.86 -6.01 -1.22
CA GLU A 47 -16.98 -7.13 -1.51
C GLU A 47 -15.97 -6.78 -2.61
N LYS A 48 -16.44 -6.12 -3.68
CA LYS A 48 -15.61 -5.67 -4.78
C LYS A 48 -14.55 -4.67 -4.31
N MET A 49 -14.97 -3.64 -3.58
CA MET A 49 -14.05 -2.62 -3.05
C MET A 49 -13.05 -3.23 -2.07
N PHE A 50 -13.51 -4.09 -1.16
CA PHE A 50 -12.63 -4.74 -0.19
C PHE A 50 -11.58 -5.64 -0.87
N LYS A 51 -11.97 -6.36 -1.93
CA LYS A 51 -11.05 -7.15 -2.75
C LYS A 51 -10.02 -6.28 -3.47
N GLU A 52 -10.44 -5.16 -4.06
CA GLU A 52 -9.53 -4.21 -4.72
C GLU A 52 -8.53 -3.59 -3.73
N ILE A 53 -8.98 -3.18 -2.54
CA ILE A 53 -8.14 -2.63 -1.47
C ILE A 53 -7.10 -3.67 -1.00
N ASN A 54 -7.54 -4.91 -0.79
CA ASN A 54 -6.64 -6.00 -0.39
C ASN A 54 -5.57 -6.29 -1.45
N ASN A 55 -5.96 -6.41 -2.71
CA ASN A 55 -5.02 -6.65 -3.80
C ASN A 55 -4.00 -5.51 -3.94
N ALA A 56 -4.45 -4.26 -3.83
CA ALA A 56 -3.58 -3.09 -3.87
C ALA A 56 -2.55 -3.10 -2.72
N TYR A 57 -3.01 -3.40 -1.50
CA TYR A 57 -2.13 -3.51 -0.35
C TYR A 57 -1.09 -4.62 -0.51
N GLN A 58 -1.50 -5.82 -0.92
CA GLN A 58 -0.57 -6.92 -1.16
C GLN A 58 0.49 -6.58 -2.21
N LEU A 59 0.09 -5.93 -3.30
CA LEU A 59 1.02 -5.55 -4.36
C LEU A 59 2.07 -4.55 -3.87
N ILE A 60 1.67 -3.49 -3.15
CA ILE A 60 2.61 -2.52 -2.60
C ILE A 60 3.53 -3.17 -1.56
N MET A 61 2.98 -4.03 -0.69
CA MET A 61 3.78 -4.73 0.29
C MET A 61 4.82 -5.65 -0.35
N ALA A 62 4.46 -6.36 -1.42
CA ALA A 62 5.39 -7.19 -2.19
C ALA A 62 6.48 -6.34 -2.88
N TYR A 63 6.10 -5.18 -3.43
CA TYR A 63 7.05 -4.23 -4.00
C TYR A 63 8.06 -3.72 -2.96
N CYS A 64 7.59 -3.33 -1.77
CA CYS A 64 8.46 -2.90 -0.68
C CYS A 64 9.33 -4.03 -0.12
N ALA A 65 8.80 -5.27 -0.05
CA ALA A 65 9.54 -6.43 0.44
C ALA A 65 10.68 -6.87 -0.48
N GLY A 66 10.60 -6.54 -1.77
CA GLY A 66 11.69 -6.76 -2.73
C GLY A 66 12.89 -5.83 -2.52
N TYR A 67 12.78 -4.82 -1.66
CA TYR A 67 13.86 -3.87 -1.40
C TYR A 67 14.84 -4.46 -0.36
N GLN A 68 16.06 -4.80 -0.82
CA GLN A 68 17.13 -5.21 0.09
C GLN A 68 17.74 -3.97 0.75
N PHE A 69 17.56 -3.87 2.07
CA PHE A 69 18.25 -2.86 2.87
C PHE A 69 19.69 -3.31 3.14
N SER A 70 20.66 -2.46 2.79
CA SER A 70 22.06 -2.68 3.19
C SER A 70 22.28 -2.09 4.58
N PHE A 71 22.73 -2.93 5.51
CA PHE A 71 23.09 -2.52 6.87
C PHE A 71 24.58 -2.19 7.01
N LYS A 72 25.28 -1.98 5.89
CA LYS A 72 26.66 -1.55 5.91
C LYS A 72 26.73 -0.10 6.41
N LYS A 73 27.74 0.21 7.22
CA LYS A 73 27.94 1.53 7.82
C LYS A 73 28.00 2.64 6.77
N GLU A 74 28.49 2.32 5.57
CA GLU A 74 28.61 3.23 4.44
C GLU A 74 27.25 3.57 3.80
N ASP A 75 26.31 2.62 3.80
CA ASP A 75 24.98 2.78 3.20
C ASP A 75 23.99 3.46 4.16
N ILE A 76 24.15 3.26 5.47
CA ILE A 76 23.32 3.91 6.52
C ILE A 76 23.57 5.43 6.59
N LYS A 77 24.81 5.88 6.34
CA LYS A 77 25.14 7.32 6.33
C LYS A 77 24.44 8.12 5.22
N ARG A 78 23.85 7.47 4.22
CA ARG A 78 23.12 8.11 3.12
C ARG A 78 21.63 8.28 3.40
N THR A 79 21.10 7.61 4.41
CA THR A 79 19.66 7.57 4.72
C THR A 79 19.29 8.32 6.01
N GLU A 80 20.27 8.86 6.74
CA GLU A 80 20.04 9.86 7.78
C GLU A 80 19.92 11.26 7.13
N PRO A 81 18.88 12.06 7.47
CA PRO A 81 18.74 13.43 6.99
C PRO A 81 19.82 14.38 7.53
#